data_AF-A0A7C5BK66-F1
#
_entry.id   AF-A0A7C5BK66-F1
#
_cell.length_a   1.000
_cell.length_b   1.000
_cell.length_c   1.000
_cell.angle_alpha   90.00
_cell.angle_beta   90.00
_cell.angle_gamma   90.00
#
_symmetry.space_group_name_H-M   'P 1'
#
loop_
_entity.id
_entity.type
_entity.pdbx_description
1 polymer ?
#
loop_
_entity_poly.entity_id
_entity_poly.type
_entity_poly.pdbx_seq_one_letter_code
_entity_poly.pdbx_strand_id
1 'polypeptide(L)'
;MSVRAEWNNLREVIMHRPGVEIDYAMLAPKPFLFERPYRTTMAVREHEKLERYLKEAGVRVKLLKDAVMELFDTSGKFRQIFLDKVLKTVRYEGDKDSVKREEKAFRDNISVLDPSTLFNLMLIEPSVLLKSGGETGPDYPSVNSNLPLANLYFMRDQQAVSDKGIFFGRMRMRQRQKENSITEFILRSLYENKEQFRSLENSGYFEGGDFMPAGEYAIIGTGSRTNLEGALSFINSGISMANEYLVVENPIYDFMEKEPRDQMINMHLDTYFNFVSRAAAVTSPLLAKRAKGTVYIREDGEIKKHTNMTLSAYLKSKGVEIIPLSIAEQLSYSSNFLTLKENHVLAVDSSKVLRKLISQNVFSASTLTAIEHAMSVDGVNSMFPRSKAAKDYGLDFVTANLSELTGGYGGAHCMTASIMRD
;
A
#
# COMPACT_ATOMS: atom_id res chain seq x y z
N MET A 1 6.89 17.55 -6.10
CA MET A 1 5.91 16.46 -5.88
C MET A 1 4.53 17.07 -5.98
N SER A 2 3.60 16.48 -6.71
CA SER A 2 2.23 16.98 -6.80
C SER A 2 1.30 15.88 -7.31
N VAL A 3 0.29 15.54 -6.53
CA VAL A 3 -0.76 14.57 -6.89
C VAL A 3 -2.11 15.21 -6.55
N ARG A 4 -2.70 15.89 -7.52
CA ARG A 4 -3.96 16.63 -7.33
C ARG A 4 -5.20 15.78 -7.58
N ALA A 5 -5.13 14.83 -8.51
CA ALA A 5 -6.20 13.88 -8.76
C ALA A 5 -5.66 12.55 -9.28
N GLU A 6 -6.34 11.44 -8.99
CA GLU A 6 -5.92 10.11 -9.43
C GLU A 6 -5.86 9.93 -10.95
N TRP A 7 -6.70 10.65 -11.71
CA TRP A 7 -6.73 10.55 -13.17
C TRP A 7 -5.74 11.47 -13.89
N ASN A 8 -5.04 12.35 -13.16
CA ASN A 8 -3.98 13.15 -13.76
C ASN A 8 -2.84 12.24 -14.24
N ASN A 9 -2.17 12.68 -15.29
CA ASN A 9 -1.24 11.84 -16.01
C ASN A 9 -0.02 11.52 -15.13
N LEU A 10 0.23 10.24 -14.92
CA LEU A 10 1.23 9.75 -13.98
C LEU A 10 2.63 9.98 -14.55
N ARG A 11 3.47 10.69 -13.80
CA ARG A 11 4.84 11.03 -14.21
C ARG A 11 5.90 10.31 -13.40
N GLU A 12 5.63 10.06 -12.12
CA GLU A 12 6.62 9.45 -11.23
C GLU A 12 5.98 8.61 -10.14
N VAL A 13 6.56 7.44 -9.90
CA VAL A 13 6.20 6.55 -8.81
C VAL A 13 7.44 6.05 -8.05
N ILE A 14 7.25 5.77 -6.77
CA ILE A 14 8.16 4.95 -5.98
C ILE A 14 7.55 3.57 -5.75
N MET A 15 8.39 2.54 -5.88
CA MET A 15 8.04 1.14 -5.64
C MET A 15 9.10 0.47 -4.76
N HIS A 16 8.75 -0.60 -4.06
CA HIS A 16 9.71 -1.47 -3.37
C HIS A 16 9.57 -2.88 -3.90
N ARG A 17 10.63 -3.42 -4.49
CA ARG A 17 10.60 -4.78 -5.03
C ARG A 17 10.65 -5.78 -3.88
N PRO A 18 9.76 -6.81 -3.85
CA PRO A 18 9.85 -7.93 -2.94
C PRO A 18 11.28 -8.46 -2.73
N GLY A 19 11.74 -8.48 -1.48
CA GLY A 19 13.05 -8.99 -1.08
C GLY A 19 12.96 -10.18 -0.12
N VAL A 20 14.03 -10.37 0.67
CA VAL A 20 14.17 -11.46 1.64
C VAL A 20 13.09 -11.44 2.72
N GLU A 21 12.53 -10.26 3.03
CA GLU A 21 11.45 -10.08 3.98
C GLU A 21 10.17 -10.85 3.61
N ILE A 22 9.95 -11.10 2.31
CA ILE A 22 8.79 -11.87 1.84
C ILE A 22 8.94 -13.35 2.15
N ASP A 23 10.15 -13.89 2.14
CA ASP A 23 10.37 -15.32 2.40
C ASP A 23 9.91 -15.70 3.82
N TYR A 24 10.09 -14.81 4.78
CA TYR A 24 9.53 -14.97 6.14
C TYR A 24 8.00 -14.95 6.14
N ALA A 25 7.38 -14.04 5.40
CA ALA A 25 5.93 -13.98 5.29
C ALA A 25 5.36 -15.26 4.66
N MET A 26 6.06 -15.89 3.71
CA MET A 26 5.59 -17.13 3.09
C MET A 26 5.57 -18.32 4.06
N LEU A 27 6.38 -18.31 5.13
CA LEU A 27 6.36 -19.33 6.19
C LEU A 27 5.12 -19.20 7.08
N ALA A 28 4.60 -17.98 7.28
CA ALA A 28 3.43 -17.73 8.11
C ALA A 28 2.58 -16.54 7.57
N PRO A 29 1.86 -16.67 6.45
CA PRO A 29 1.26 -15.54 5.74
C PRO A 29 0.31 -14.68 6.59
N LYS A 30 -0.58 -15.31 7.37
CA LYS A 30 -1.63 -14.61 8.13
C LYS A 30 -1.08 -13.64 9.18
N PRO A 31 -0.13 -14.02 10.06
CA PRO A 31 0.56 -13.08 10.95
C PRO A 31 1.17 -11.86 10.25
N PHE A 32 1.61 -12.03 8.99
CA PHE A 32 2.19 -10.96 8.18
C PHE A 32 1.15 -10.14 7.41
N LEU A 33 -0.16 -10.38 7.58
CA LEU A 33 -1.26 -9.74 6.83
C LEU A 33 -1.35 -10.16 5.36
N PHE A 34 -0.93 -11.37 5.05
CA PHE A 34 -1.09 -11.96 3.72
C PHE A 34 -2.25 -12.94 3.71
N GLU A 35 -2.96 -12.98 2.59
CA GLU A 35 -4.12 -13.84 2.39
C GLU A 35 -3.70 -15.30 2.30
N ARG A 36 -2.62 -15.54 1.55
CA ARG A 36 -2.15 -16.86 1.17
C ARG A 36 -0.66 -16.86 0.83
N PRO A 37 0.03 -18.00 0.96
CA PRO A 37 1.37 -18.13 0.43
C PRO A 37 1.35 -18.09 -1.10
N TYR A 38 2.45 -17.62 -1.68
CA TYR A 38 2.63 -17.49 -3.12
C TYR A 38 4.09 -17.77 -3.50
N ARG A 39 4.36 -17.89 -4.80
CA ARG A 39 5.71 -18.19 -5.30
C ARG A 39 6.54 -16.90 -5.36
N THR A 40 7.43 -16.67 -4.40
CA THR A 40 8.26 -15.43 -4.31
C THR A 40 8.97 -15.10 -5.62
N THR A 41 9.61 -16.09 -6.26
CA THR A 41 10.33 -15.88 -7.53
C THR A 41 9.42 -15.41 -8.67
N MET A 42 8.17 -15.88 -8.68
CA MET A 42 7.18 -15.44 -9.65
C MET A 42 6.63 -14.05 -9.28
N ALA A 43 6.40 -13.77 -7.99
CA ALA A 43 5.99 -12.45 -7.52
C ALA A 43 7.03 -11.36 -7.88
N VAL A 44 8.32 -11.64 -7.72
CA VAL A 44 9.41 -10.74 -8.16
C VAL A 44 9.32 -10.47 -9.67
N ARG A 45 9.13 -11.51 -10.50
CA ARG A 45 8.95 -11.36 -11.95
C ARG A 45 7.69 -10.59 -12.33
N GLU A 46 6.60 -10.78 -11.59
CA GLU A 46 5.36 -10.01 -11.77
C GLU A 46 5.61 -8.52 -11.43
N HIS A 47 6.38 -8.22 -10.38
CA HIS A 47 6.74 -6.87 -9.99
C HIS A 47 7.67 -6.20 -11.01
N GLU A 48 8.66 -6.92 -11.54
CA GLU A 48 9.52 -6.43 -12.64
C GLU A 48 8.72 -6.16 -13.92
N LYS A 49 7.67 -6.94 -14.20
CA LYS A 49 6.75 -6.65 -15.30
C LYS A 49 5.93 -5.38 -15.04
N LEU A 50 5.41 -5.22 -13.83
CA LEU A 50 4.69 -4.00 -13.44
C LEU A 50 5.57 -2.75 -13.63
N GLU A 51 6.82 -2.80 -13.17
CA GLU A 51 7.81 -1.75 -13.39
C GLU A 51 8.02 -1.45 -14.88
N ARG A 52 8.16 -2.49 -15.72
CA ARG A 52 8.31 -2.30 -17.18
C ARG A 52 7.10 -1.65 -17.80
N TYR A 53 5.88 -2.09 -17.48
CA TYR A 53 4.65 -1.48 -18.00
C TYR A 53 4.56 0.01 -17.66
N LEU A 54 4.98 0.39 -16.45
CA LEU A 54 5.03 1.80 -16.03
C LEU A 54 6.06 2.59 -16.84
N LYS A 55 7.28 2.04 -17.02
CA LYS A 55 8.33 2.68 -17.83
C LYS A 55 7.91 2.82 -19.30
N GLU A 56 7.27 1.80 -19.86
CA GLU A 56 6.72 1.81 -21.24
C GLU A 56 5.58 2.84 -21.39
N ALA A 57 4.80 3.07 -20.33
CA ALA A 57 3.81 4.15 -20.27
C ALA A 57 4.42 5.55 -20.05
N GLY A 58 5.76 5.67 -20.01
CA GLY A 58 6.46 6.95 -19.84
C GLY A 58 6.55 7.44 -18.39
N VAL A 59 6.24 6.58 -17.41
CA VAL A 59 6.34 6.89 -15.98
C VAL A 59 7.78 6.69 -15.50
N ARG A 60 8.32 7.66 -14.76
CA ARG A 60 9.59 7.49 -14.04
C ARG A 60 9.35 6.57 -12.83
N VAL A 61 9.97 5.40 -12.84
CA VAL A 61 9.90 4.47 -11.71
C VAL A 61 11.20 4.52 -10.92
N LYS A 62 11.11 4.85 -9.62
CA LYS A 62 12.22 4.75 -8.67
C LYS A 62 11.98 3.60 -7.71
N LEU A 63 12.95 2.69 -7.61
CA LEU A 63 12.90 1.63 -6.61
C LEU A 63 13.49 2.14 -5.30
N LEU A 64 12.82 1.88 -4.19
CA LEU A 64 13.20 2.36 -2.87
C LEU A 64 14.64 1.94 -2.51
N LYS A 65 14.98 0.67 -2.77
CA LYS A 65 16.33 0.13 -2.53
C LYS A 65 17.41 0.81 -3.38
N ASP A 66 17.16 0.98 -4.67
CA ASP A 66 18.10 1.63 -5.59
C ASP A 66 18.32 3.10 -5.19
N ALA A 67 17.26 3.78 -4.78
CA ALA A 67 17.31 5.14 -4.31
C ALA A 67 18.12 5.28 -3.00
N VAL A 68 18.04 4.29 -2.10
CA VAL A 68 18.90 4.22 -0.91
C VAL A 68 20.37 4.02 -1.29
N MET A 69 20.67 3.14 -2.24
CA MET A 69 22.05 2.92 -2.72
C MET A 69 22.63 4.20 -3.31
N GLU A 70 21.90 4.88 -4.18
CA GLU A 70 22.31 6.14 -4.79
C GLU A 70 22.59 7.21 -3.71
N LEU A 71 21.68 7.38 -2.75
CA LEU A 71 21.87 8.32 -1.63
C LEU A 71 23.05 7.95 -0.74
N PHE A 72 23.29 6.67 -0.51
CA PHE A 72 24.40 6.18 0.31
C PHE A 72 25.75 6.53 -0.32
N ASP A 73 25.86 6.44 -1.64
CA ASP A 73 27.09 6.73 -2.38
C ASP A 73 27.32 8.23 -2.59
N THR A 74 26.24 9.00 -2.77
CA THR A 74 26.32 10.42 -3.14
C THR A 74 26.24 11.39 -1.96
N SER A 75 25.68 10.98 -0.81
CA SER A 75 25.46 11.85 0.34
C SER A 75 26.10 11.30 1.61
N GLY A 76 27.26 11.86 1.99
CA GLY A 76 27.96 11.50 3.22
C GLY A 76 27.10 11.69 4.48
N LYS A 77 26.21 12.69 4.49
CA LYS A 77 25.25 12.90 5.59
C LYS A 77 24.21 11.78 5.66
N PHE A 78 23.62 11.41 4.53
CA PHE A 78 22.65 10.30 4.49
C PHE A 78 23.32 9.00 4.91
N ARG A 79 24.52 8.72 4.37
CA ARG A 79 25.32 7.54 4.70
C ARG A 79 25.53 7.39 6.21
N GLN A 80 25.96 8.44 6.89
CA GLN A 80 26.17 8.39 8.35
C GLN A 80 24.86 8.09 9.11
N ILE A 81 23.77 8.80 8.78
CA ILE A 81 22.47 8.57 9.44
C ILE A 81 21.95 7.15 9.16
N PHE A 82 22.17 6.63 7.95
CA PHE A 82 21.76 5.29 7.55
C PHE A 82 22.55 4.22 8.32
N LEU A 83 23.88 4.36 8.43
CA LEU A 83 24.72 3.47 9.23
C LEU A 83 24.29 3.49 10.70
N ASP A 84 24.05 4.67 11.28
CA ASP A 84 23.55 4.79 12.65
C ASP A 84 22.20 4.10 12.88
N LYS A 85 21.31 4.13 11.88
CA LYS A 85 20.03 3.39 11.94
C LYS A 85 20.28 1.89 11.91
N VAL A 86 21.11 1.39 11.01
CA VAL A 86 21.45 -0.04 10.92
C VAL A 86 22.06 -0.55 12.22
N LEU A 87 23.00 0.21 12.81
CA LEU A 87 23.61 -0.13 14.11
C LEU A 87 22.59 -0.26 15.24
N LYS A 88 21.49 0.51 15.20
CA LYS A 88 20.40 0.43 16.19
C LYS A 88 19.39 -0.66 15.88
N THR A 89 19.36 -1.16 14.65
CA THR A 89 18.41 -2.18 14.20
C THR A 89 18.89 -3.60 14.53
N VAL A 90 20.17 -3.89 14.33
CA VAL A 90 20.75 -5.21 14.65
C VAL A 90 20.90 -5.35 16.15
N ARG A 91 20.40 -6.46 16.72
CA ARG A 91 20.50 -6.76 18.15
C ARG A 91 21.36 -7.99 18.39
N TYR A 92 22.05 -7.98 19.52
CA TYR A 92 22.81 -9.12 20.01
C TYR A 92 22.27 -9.52 21.39
N GLU A 93 22.09 -10.82 21.59
CA GLU A 93 21.60 -11.41 22.83
C GLU A 93 22.60 -12.50 23.27
N GLY A 94 22.79 -12.69 24.57
CA GLY A 94 23.73 -13.69 25.10
C GLY A 94 24.48 -13.19 26.33
N ASP A 95 25.67 -13.75 26.56
CA ASP A 95 26.58 -13.28 27.60
C ASP A 95 26.99 -11.80 27.36
N LYS A 96 27.12 -11.03 28.45
CA LYS A 96 27.34 -9.57 28.40
C LYS A 96 28.64 -9.19 27.70
N ASP A 97 29.72 -9.93 27.93
CA ASP A 97 31.02 -9.59 27.34
C ASP A 97 31.06 -9.99 25.87
N SER A 98 30.43 -11.11 25.54
CA SER A 98 30.23 -11.55 24.15
C SER A 98 29.40 -10.54 23.35
N VAL A 99 28.26 -10.08 23.89
CA VAL A 99 27.41 -9.06 23.27
C VAL A 99 28.19 -7.77 23.01
N LYS A 100 28.89 -7.25 24.03
CA LYS A 100 29.69 -6.02 23.87
C LYS A 100 30.78 -6.17 22.80
N ARG A 101 31.43 -7.34 22.75
CA ARG A 101 32.47 -7.63 21.76
C ARG A 101 31.89 -7.63 20.34
N GLU A 102 30.77 -8.32 20.12
CA GLU A 102 30.16 -8.41 18.79
C GLU A 102 29.50 -7.08 18.35
N GLU A 103 28.89 -6.32 19.26
CA GLU A 103 28.39 -4.97 18.97
C GLU A 103 29.52 -4.03 18.54
N LYS A 104 30.67 -4.10 19.22
CA LYS A 104 31.86 -3.33 18.85
C LYS A 104 32.40 -3.79 17.50
N ALA A 105 32.56 -5.10 17.29
CA ALA A 105 33.04 -5.65 16.03
C ALA A 105 32.12 -5.28 14.86
N PHE A 106 30.80 -5.32 15.04
CA PHE A 106 29.85 -4.89 14.03
C PHE A 106 29.98 -3.40 13.72
N ARG A 107 30.10 -2.55 14.75
CA ARG A 107 30.34 -1.11 14.57
C ARG A 107 31.62 -0.81 13.82
N ASP A 108 32.70 -1.50 14.15
CA ASP A 108 34.01 -1.29 13.51
C ASP A 108 33.99 -1.76 12.05
N ASN A 109 33.22 -2.80 11.73
CA ASN A 109 33.16 -3.41 10.40
C ASN A 109 31.97 -2.96 9.53
N ILE A 110 31.01 -2.18 10.05
CA ILE A 110 29.78 -1.84 9.32
C ILE A 110 30.06 -1.16 7.97
N SER A 111 31.15 -0.39 7.88
CA SER A 111 31.55 0.32 6.66
C SER A 111 32.03 -0.58 5.52
N VAL A 112 32.35 -1.84 5.81
CA VAL A 112 32.75 -2.87 4.84
C VAL A 112 31.54 -3.47 4.14
N LEU A 113 30.36 -3.42 4.76
CA LEU A 113 29.14 -4.04 4.23
C LEU A 113 28.55 -3.22 3.08
N ASP A 114 28.07 -3.93 2.06
CA ASP A 114 27.37 -3.32 0.93
C ASP A 114 26.08 -2.61 1.38
N PRO A 115 25.71 -1.48 0.77
CA PRO A 115 24.45 -0.79 1.06
C PRO A 115 23.23 -1.68 0.85
N SER A 116 23.29 -2.65 -0.08
CA SER A 116 22.23 -3.66 -0.25
C SER A 116 22.04 -4.51 0.99
N THR A 117 23.13 -4.91 1.63
CA THR A 117 23.13 -5.76 2.83
C THR A 117 22.62 -4.95 4.01
N LEU A 118 23.13 -3.74 4.18
CA LEU A 118 22.68 -2.80 5.21
C LEU A 118 21.17 -2.50 5.10
N PHE A 119 20.65 -2.29 3.89
CA PHE A 119 19.22 -2.11 3.66
C PHE A 119 18.41 -3.36 4.04
N ASN A 120 18.86 -4.55 3.65
CA ASN A 120 18.19 -5.80 4.03
C ASN A 120 18.14 -5.99 5.55
N LEU A 121 19.21 -5.62 6.28
CA LEU A 121 19.24 -5.68 7.75
C LEU A 121 18.17 -4.76 8.37
N MET A 122 17.89 -3.60 7.76
CA MET A 122 16.80 -2.74 8.19
C MET A 122 15.41 -3.37 7.97
N LEU A 123 15.25 -4.18 6.93
CA LEU A 123 13.98 -4.82 6.62
C LEU A 123 13.69 -6.04 7.50
N ILE A 124 14.71 -6.80 7.89
CA ILE A 124 14.55 -8.04 8.66
C ILE A 124 14.80 -7.89 10.15
N GLU A 125 15.39 -6.77 10.61
CA GLU A 125 15.70 -6.51 12.02
C GLU A 125 16.24 -7.73 12.81
N PRO A 126 17.42 -8.25 12.43
CA PRO A 126 17.90 -9.48 13.01
C PRO A 126 18.29 -9.29 14.48
N SER A 127 17.97 -10.28 15.30
CA SER A 127 18.53 -10.50 16.63
C SER A 127 19.41 -11.74 16.61
N VAL A 128 20.68 -11.58 16.97
CA VAL A 128 21.69 -12.64 16.98
C VAL A 128 21.89 -13.10 18.42
N LEU A 129 21.39 -14.30 18.74
CA LEU A 129 21.66 -14.97 19.99
C LEU A 129 23.02 -15.67 19.92
N LEU A 130 24.00 -15.16 20.64
CA LEU A 130 25.36 -15.68 20.76
C LEU A 130 25.38 -16.80 21.78
N LYS A 131 25.78 -18.01 21.36
CA LYS A 131 25.87 -19.19 22.23
C LYS A 131 27.32 -19.61 22.35
N SER A 132 27.74 -19.91 23.58
CA SER A 132 29.04 -20.50 23.83
C SER A 132 29.05 -21.97 23.40
N GLY A 133 30.12 -22.39 22.73
CA GLY A 133 30.38 -23.80 22.45
C GLY A 133 30.85 -24.60 23.68
N GLY A 134 30.93 -23.97 24.86
CA GLY A 134 31.52 -24.56 26.06
C GLY A 134 33.05 -24.62 25.99
N GLU A 135 33.67 -25.44 26.85
CA GLU A 135 35.14 -25.50 26.97
C GLU A 135 35.86 -26.03 25.72
N THR A 136 35.15 -26.74 24.84
CA THR A 136 35.77 -27.49 23.71
C THR A 136 35.14 -27.20 22.35
N GLY A 137 34.03 -26.46 22.29
CA GLY A 137 33.30 -26.17 21.06
C GLY A 137 33.48 -24.73 20.59
N PRO A 138 33.39 -24.46 19.27
CA PRO A 138 33.32 -23.10 18.77
C PRO A 138 32.01 -22.42 19.20
N ASP A 139 32.08 -21.11 19.46
CA ASP A 139 30.88 -20.29 19.59
C ASP A 139 30.04 -20.37 18.31
N TYR A 140 28.72 -20.32 18.46
CA TYR A 140 27.79 -20.39 17.32
C TYR A 140 26.56 -19.52 17.57
N PRO A 141 26.01 -18.86 16.53
CA PRO A 141 24.85 -18.02 16.68
C PRO A 141 23.53 -18.77 16.43
N SER A 142 22.43 -18.19 16.91
CA SER A 142 21.09 -18.40 16.34
C SER A 142 20.51 -17.04 15.98
N VAL A 143 19.89 -16.92 14.81
CA VAL A 143 19.39 -15.64 14.30
C VAL A 143 17.87 -15.67 14.25
N ASN A 144 17.25 -14.73 14.94
CA ASN A 144 15.83 -14.45 14.86
C ASN A 144 15.61 -13.15 14.07
N SER A 145 14.48 -13.03 13.39
CA SER A 145 14.04 -11.77 12.79
C SER A 145 12.89 -11.23 13.63
N ASN A 146 13.04 -10.01 14.15
CA ASN A 146 12.12 -9.52 15.17
C ASN A 146 10.82 -8.92 14.62
N LEU A 147 10.74 -8.64 13.31
CA LEU A 147 9.51 -8.39 12.54
C LEU A 147 9.86 -7.98 11.10
N PRO A 148 9.96 -8.91 10.13
CA PRO A 148 10.24 -8.56 8.74
C PRO A 148 9.18 -7.62 8.16
N LEU A 149 9.61 -6.57 7.45
CA LEU A 149 8.73 -5.58 6.84
C LEU A 149 8.13 -6.06 5.51
N ALA A 150 7.48 -7.22 5.54
CA ALA A 150 7.01 -7.93 4.36
C ALA A 150 5.98 -7.14 3.52
N ASN A 151 5.26 -6.19 4.10
CA ASN A 151 4.26 -5.40 3.35
C ASN A 151 4.85 -4.13 2.73
N LEU A 152 6.17 -3.91 2.80
CA LEU A 152 6.80 -2.70 2.28
C LEU A 152 6.64 -2.54 0.76
N TYR A 153 6.44 -3.64 0.02
CA TYR A 153 6.17 -3.55 -1.43
C TYR A 153 4.81 -2.90 -1.73
N PHE A 154 3.90 -2.83 -0.76
CA PHE A 154 2.73 -1.97 -0.82
C PHE A 154 3.09 -0.54 -0.42
N MET A 155 3.76 0.15 -1.33
CA MET A 155 4.25 1.51 -1.12
C MET A 155 3.12 2.56 -1.00
N ARG A 156 1.86 2.21 -1.28
CA ARG A 156 0.71 3.10 -1.12
C ARG A 156 0.43 3.47 0.33
N ASP A 157 0.66 2.56 1.27
CA ASP A 157 -0.02 2.63 2.56
C ASP A 157 0.67 3.54 3.57
N GLN A 158 2.01 3.62 3.51
CA GLN A 158 2.79 4.32 4.53
C GLN A 158 2.66 5.85 4.44
N GLN A 159 2.22 6.36 3.29
CA GLN A 159 2.06 7.79 3.05
C GLN A 159 0.92 8.11 2.08
N ALA A 160 0.29 9.27 2.26
CA ALA A 160 -0.55 9.89 1.24
C ALA A 160 0.22 11.02 0.56
N VAL A 161 0.26 11.00 -0.78
CA VAL A 161 0.82 12.09 -1.57
C VAL A 161 -0.32 12.92 -2.14
N SER A 162 -0.26 14.22 -1.93
CA SER A 162 -1.24 15.20 -2.39
C SER A 162 -0.53 16.32 -3.18
N ASP A 163 -1.27 17.37 -3.56
CA ASP A 163 -0.80 18.39 -4.47
C ASP A 163 0.28 19.32 -3.87
N LYS A 164 0.31 19.50 -2.53
CA LYS A 164 1.34 20.28 -1.83
C LYS A 164 2.42 19.44 -1.16
N GLY A 165 2.30 18.11 -1.13
CA GLY A 165 3.32 17.28 -0.49
C GLY A 165 2.90 15.88 -0.06
N ILE A 166 3.66 15.31 0.87
CA ILE A 166 3.47 13.97 1.43
C ILE A 166 3.06 14.07 2.91
N PHE A 167 2.01 13.34 3.25
CA PHE A 167 1.59 13.09 4.63
C PHE A 167 2.00 11.67 5.03
N PHE A 168 2.92 11.56 5.99
CA PHE A 168 3.31 10.28 6.58
C PHE A 168 2.28 9.89 7.65
N GLY A 169 1.64 8.75 7.43
CA GLY A 169 0.62 8.23 8.32
C GLY A 169 1.19 7.51 9.54
N ARG A 170 0.31 6.76 10.21
CA ARG A 170 0.69 5.82 11.27
C ARG A 170 -0.10 4.55 11.07
N MET A 171 0.59 3.46 10.69
CA MET A 171 -0.08 2.17 10.51
C MET A 171 -0.77 1.73 11.80
N ARG A 172 -1.98 1.18 11.68
CA ARG A 172 -2.68 0.61 12.83
C ARG A 172 -2.04 -0.69 13.30
N MET A 173 -1.65 -1.53 12.36
CA MET A 173 -1.13 -2.87 12.63
C MET A 173 0.34 -2.78 13.04
N ARG A 174 0.67 -3.27 14.24
CA ARG A 174 2.03 -3.22 14.82
C ARG A 174 3.08 -3.79 13.87
N GLN A 175 2.74 -4.85 13.14
CA GLN A 175 3.62 -5.48 12.16
C GLN A 175 4.08 -4.56 11.02
N ARG A 176 3.35 -3.48 10.74
CA ARG A 176 3.66 -2.53 9.66
C ARG A 176 4.13 -1.16 10.15
N GLN A 177 4.05 -0.86 11.45
CA GLN A 177 4.34 0.49 11.98
C GLN A 177 5.75 0.99 11.65
N LYS A 178 6.72 0.09 11.56
CA LYS A 178 8.10 0.46 11.21
C LYS A 178 8.29 0.82 9.74
N GLU A 179 7.38 0.40 8.87
CA GLU A 179 7.41 0.75 7.44
C GLU A 179 7.31 2.28 7.26
N ASN A 180 6.47 2.98 8.04
CA ASN A 180 6.41 4.45 8.02
C ASN A 180 7.77 5.07 8.31
N SER A 181 8.49 4.57 9.33
CA SER A 181 9.76 5.17 9.76
C SER A 181 10.87 5.07 8.70
N ILE A 182 10.89 3.98 7.94
CA ILE A 182 11.85 3.75 6.87
C ILE A 182 11.48 4.57 5.64
N THR A 183 10.22 4.48 5.21
CA THR A 183 9.73 5.22 4.04
C THR A 183 9.84 6.72 4.25
N GLU A 184 9.46 7.24 5.43
CA GLU A 184 9.61 8.66 5.78
C GLU A 184 11.07 9.10 5.74
N PHE A 185 11.98 8.36 6.35
CA PHE A 185 13.41 8.68 6.33
C PHE A 185 13.95 8.76 4.90
N ILE A 186 13.62 7.77 4.06
CA ILE A 186 14.12 7.69 2.68
C ILE A 186 13.50 8.79 1.83
N LEU A 187 12.17 8.97 1.88
CA LEU A 187 11.46 9.97 1.08
C LEU A 187 11.88 11.40 1.45
N ARG A 188 12.06 11.71 2.74
CA ARG A 188 12.61 13.01 3.18
C ARG A 188 14.05 13.25 2.72
N SER A 189 14.79 12.19 2.43
CA SER A 189 16.17 12.28 1.94
C SER A 189 16.24 12.38 0.42
N LEU A 190 15.26 11.80 -0.29
CA LEU A 190 15.17 11.85 -1.75
C LEU A 190 14.65 13.17 -2.29
N TYR A 191 13.83 13.88 -1.51
CA TYR A 191 13.14 15.08 -1.96
C TYR A 191 13.50 16.26 -1.05
N GLU A 192 14.04 17.31 -1.66
CA GLU A 192 14.71 18.41 -0.94
C GLU A 192 13.75 19.34 -0.19
N ASN A 193 12.54 19.56 -0.70
CA ASN A 193 11.61 20.53 -0.13
C ASN A 193 10.89 19.95 1.11
N LYS A 194 11.47 20.19 2.28
CA LYS A 194 10.96 19.71 3.56
C LYS A 194 9.62 20.29 3.97
N GLU A 195 9.25 21.47 3.48
CA GLU A 195 7.96 22.10 3.80
C GLU A 195 6.79 21.30 3.23
N GLN A 196 7.04 20.43 2.25
CA GLN A 196 6.08 19.51 1.65
C GLN A 196 5.87 18.23 2.48
N PHE A 197 6.45 18.12 3.68
CA PHE A 197 6.27 16.94 4.52
C PHE A 197 5.51 17.24 5.80
N ARG A 198 4.51 16.43 6.07
CA ARG A 198 3.79 16.39 7.35
C ARG A 198 3.75 14.95 7.83
N SER A 199 3.70 14.78 9.14
CA SER A 199 3.56 13.46 9.76
C SER A 199 2.39 13.51 10.72
N LEU A 200 1.75 12.38 10.94
CA LEU A 200 0.72 12.27 11.95
C LEU A 200 1.36 12.39 13.35
N GLU A 201 1.00 13.43 14.10
CA GLU A 201 1.60 13.72 15.42
C GLU A 201 0.77 13.19 16.60
N ASN A 202 -0.52 12.90 16.38
CA ASN A 202 -1.42 12.41 17.43
C ASN A 202 -1.55 10.88 17.45
N SER A 203 -2.48 10.39 18.28
CA SER A 203 -2.72 8.96 18.45
C SER A 203 -3.67 8.35 17.41
N GLY A 204 -3.99 9.09 16.35
CA GLY A 204 -4.77 8.59 15.24
C GLY A 204 -4.06 7.48 14.45
N TYR A 205 -4.76 6.95 13.46
CA TYR A 205 -4.21 6.05 12.45
C TYR A 205 -4.63 6.53 11.09
N PHE A 206 -3.72 6.44 10.13
CA PHE A 206 -3.93 6.87 8.75
C PHE A 206 -3.04 6.05 7.83
N GLU A 207 -3.62 5.46 6.80
CA GLU A 207 -2.92 4.70 5.77
C GLU A 207 -3.32 5.25 4.39
N GLY A 208 -2.36 5.38 3.47
CA GLY A 208 -2.53 6.05 2.18
C GLY A 208 -3.52 5.37 1.23
N GLY A 209 -3.81 4.08 1.40
CA GLY A 209 -4.85 3.36 0.64
C GLY A 209 -6.27 3.91 0.87
N ASP A 210 -6.49 4.64 1.97
CA ASP A 210 -7.75 5.31 2.24
C ASP A 210 -7.88 6.69 1.58
N PHE A 211 -6.80 7.28 1.05
CA PHE A 211 -6.82 8.63 0.48
C PHE A 211 -6.95 8.62 -1.04
N MET A 212 -8.01 9.25 -1.55
CA MET A 212 -8.31 9.39 -2.97
C MET A 212 -8.45 10.87 -3.37
N PRO A 213 -7.38 11.50 -3.91
CA PRO A 213 -7.45 12.87 -4.40
C PRO A 213 -8.25 12.96 -5.71
N ALA A 214 -9.11 13.99 -5.82
CA ALA A 214 -10.02 14.16 -6.95
C ALA A 214 -10.16 15.64 -7.39
N GLY A 215 -9.06 16.37 -7.43
CA GLY A 215 -9.04 17.76 -7.88
C GLY A 215 -9.43 18.72 -6.77
N GLU A 216 -10.65 19.24 -6.83
CA GLU A 216 -11.17 20.21 -5.84
C GLU A 216 -11.67 19.54 -4.56
N TYR A 217 -11.89 18.21 -4.60
CA TYR A 217 -12.33 17.42 -3.48
C TYR A 217 -11.45 16.17 -3.32
N ALA A 218 -11.57 15.51 -2.18
CA ALA A 218 -10.96 14.21 -1.94
C ALA A 218 -11.91 13.30 -1.14
N ILE A 219 -11.66 12.00 -1.21
CA ILE A 219 -12.38 10.99 -0.42
C ILE A 219 -11.38 10.31 0.51
N ILE A 220 -11.74 10.17 1.78
CA ILE A 220 -10.93 9.50 2.79
C ILE A 220 -11.75 8.36 3.40
N GLY A 221 -11.28 7.13 3.20
CA GLY A 221 -11.82 5.94 3.87
C GLY A 221 -11.50 5.94 5.36
N THR A 222 -12.38 5.36 6.15
CA THR A 222 -12.21 5.16 7.59
C THR A 222 -12.72 3.78 7.97
N GLY A 223 -12.11 3.17 8.99
CA GLY A 223 -12.48 1.84 9.45
C GLY A 223 -11.31 1.14 10.14
N SER A 224 -10.91 -0.02 9.59
CA SER A 224 -9.91 -0.87 10.22
C SER A 224 -8.48 -0.33 10.14
N ARG A 225 -8.19 0.66 9.27
CA ARG A 225 -6.82 1.18 9.04
C ARG A 225 -6.69 2.66 9.32
N THR A 226 -7.55 3.49 8.75
CA THR A 226 -7.66 4.92 9.07
C THR A 226 -8.81 5.18 10.04
N ASN A 227 -8.59 5.98 11.08
CA ASN A 227 -9.67 6.44 11.97
C ASN A 227 -10.01 7.93 11.72
N LEU A 228 -11.11 8.41 12.29
CA LEU A 228 -11.56 9.80 12.10
C LEU A 228 -10.50 10.82 12.53
N GLU A 229 -9.81 10.58 13.65
CA GLU A 229 -8.71 11.43 14.13
C GLU A 229 -7.58 11.54 13.09
N GLY A 230 -7.14 10.42 12.51
CA GLY A 230 -6.14 10.40 11.45
C GLY A 230 -6.59 11.10 10.18
N ALA A 231 -7.84 10.87 9.74
CA ALA A 231 -8.42 11.55 8.59
C ALA A 231 -8.48 13.07 8.77
N LEU A 232 -8.95 13.55 9.93
CA LEU A 232 -9.00 14.98 10.24
C LEU A 232 -7.60 15.60 10.36
N SER A 233 -6.62 14.83 10.86
CA SER A 233 -5.23 15.29 10.93
C SER A 233 -4.62 15.46 9.55
N PHE A 234 -4.87 14.54 8.63
CA PHE A 234 -4.51 14.69 7.22
C PHE A 234 -5.15 15.95 6.63
N ILE A 235 -6.47 16.12 6.81
CA ILE A 235 -7.23 17.26 6.28
C ILE A 235 -6.68 18.61 6.81
N ASN A 236 -6.27 18.65 8.08
CA ASN A 236 -5.76 19.85 8.74
C ASN A 236 -4.24 20.08 8.54
N SER A 237 -3.52 19.12 7.96
CA SER A 237 -2.06 19.19 7.80
C SER A 237 -1.60 20.26 6.78
N GLY A 238 -2.50 20.70 5.90
CA GLY A 238 -2.22 21.70 4.85
C GLY A 238 -1.52 21.16 3.60
N ILE A 239 -1.28 19.85 3.48
CA ILE A 239 -0.66 19.26 2.28
C ILE A 239 -1.61 19.02 1.10
N SER A 240 -2.90 19.29 1.26
CA SER A 240 -3.93 19.12 0.23
C SER A 240 -4.64 20.45 -0.03
N MET A 241 -4.83 20.80 -1.31
CA MET A 241 -5.63 21.95 -1.75
C MET A 241 -7.12 21.65 -1.83
N ALA A 242 -7.56 20.40 -1.66
CA ALA A 242 -8.99 20.09 -1.72
C ALA A 242 -9.77 20.92 -0.69
N ASN A 243 -10.87 21.52 -1.17
CA ASN A 243 -11.77 22.37 -0.38
C ASN A 243 -12.88 21.54 0.27
N GLU A 244 -13.08 20.32 -0.19
CA GLU A 244 -14.13 19.44 0.28
C GLU A 244 -13.62 18.00 0.43
N TYR A 245 -14.04 17.34 1.50
CA TYR A 245 -13.67 15.96 1.80
C TYR A 245 -14.91 15.15 2.13
N LEU A 246 -15.09 14.01 1.48
CA LEU A 246 -15.96 12.96 2.00
C LEU A 246 -15.13 12.04 2.89
N VAL A 247 -15.39 12.05 4.20
CA VAL A 247 -14.83 11.04 5.11
C VAL A 247 -15.85 9.92 5.25
N VAL A 248 -15.55 8.76 4.69
CA VAL A 248 -16.49 7.65 4.50
C VAL A 248 -16.07 6.42 5.29
N GLU A 249 -17.01 5.74 5.93
CA GLU A 249 -16.79 4.45 6.58
C GLU A 249 -16.74 3.34 5.53
N ASN A 250 -15.65 2.59 5.50
CA ASN A 250 -15.42 1.48 4.57
C ASN A 250 -16.45 0.37 4.87
N PRO A 251 -17.35 0.04 3.93
CA PRO A 251 -18.46 -0.88 4.16
C PRO A 251 -18.00 -2.34 4.08
N ILE A 252 -18.84 -3.25 4.57
CA ILE A 252 -18.72 -4.70 4.35
C ILE A 252 -19.99 -5.26 3.70
N TYR A 253 -19.90 -6.47 3.15
CA TYR A 253 -21.06 -7.18 2.61
C TYR A 253 -21.86 -7.89 3.73
N ASP A 254 -23.18 -8.05 3.58
CA ASP A 254 -24.02 -8.66 4.63
C ASP A 254 -23.62 -10.11 4.94
N PHE A 255 -23.26 -10.87 3.91
CA PHE A 255 -22.83 -12.27 4.06
C PHE A 255 -21.48 -12.41 4.76
N MET A 256 -20.81 -11.28 5.00
CA MET A 256 -19.48 -11.17 5.58
C MET A 256 -19.54 -10.66 7.04
N GLU A 257 -20.56 -9.90 7.45
CA GLU A 257 -20.74 -9.36 8.82
C GLU A 257 -20.62 -10.39 9.97
N LYS A 258 -20.89 -11.67 9.69
CA LYS A 258 -20.86 -12.76 10.69
C LYS A 258 -19.53 -13.53 10.73
N GLU A 259 -18.57 -13.20 9.88
CA GLU A 259 -17.31 -13.91 9.76
C GLU A 259 -16.19 -13.17 10.54
N PRO A 260 -15.48 -13.84 11.46
CA PRO A 260 -14.45 -13.19 12.30
C PRO A 260 -13.19 -12.71 11.55
N ARG A 261 -13.13 -12.78 10.21
CA ARG A 261 -11.92 -12.49 9.40
C ARG A 261 -12.04 -11.27 8.47
N ASP A 262 -13.05 -10.45 8.67
CA ASP A 262 -13.68 -9.67 7.61
C ASP A 262 -13.04 -8.33 7.22
N GLN A 263 -12.18 -7.80 8.09
CA GLN A 263 -11.65 -6.44 7.96
C GLN A 263 -10.52 -6.30 6.93
N MET A 264 -10.17 -7.37 6.20
CA MET A 264 -9.08 -7.37 5.22
C MET A 264 -9.54 -7.16 3.77
N ILE A 265 -10.78 -7.51 3.40
CA ILE A 265 -11.25 -7.37 2.02
C ILE A 265 -11.54 -5.89 1.69
N ASN A 266 -12.21 -5.19 2.60
CA ASN A 266 -12.47 -3.75 2.52
C ASN A 266 -11.67 -2.99 3.57
N MET A 267 -10.36 -3.30 3.68
CA MET A 267 -9.49 -2.67 4.67
C MET A 267 -9.25 -1.19 4.39
N HIS A 268 -9.24 -0.81 3.10
CA HIS A 268 -9.02 0.55 2.63
C HIS A 268 -10.06 0.92 1.57
N LEU A 269 -10.20 2.22 1.29
CA LEU A 269 -11.05 2.74 0.22
C LEU A 269 -10.66 2.17 -1.16
N ASP A 270 -9.36 2.07 -1.45
CA ASP A 270 -8.83 1.62 -2.75
C ASP A 270 -9.07 0.14 -3.07
N THR A 271 -9.55 -0.65 -2.11
CA THR A 271 -9.88 -2.06 -2.32
C THR A 271 -11.31 -2.25 -2.85
N TYR A 272 -12.14 -1.21 -2.90
CA TYR A 272 -13.49 -1.29 -3.47
C TYR A 272 -13.91 -0.06 -4.29
N PHE A 273 -13.10 1.00 -4.32
CA PHE A 273 -13.38 2.25 -5.02
C PHE A 273 -12.10 2.84 -5.62
N ASN A 274 -12.16 3.32 -6.87
CA ASN A 274 -11.05 4.06 -7.47
C ASN A 274 -11.51 4.91 -8.67
N PHE A 275 -10.80 6.01 -8.99
CA PHE A 275 -11.13 6.91 -10.09
C PHE A 275 -10.41 6.52 -11.38
N VAL A 276 -11.14 6.43 -12.50
CA VAL A 276 -10.56 6.26 -13.84
C VAL A 276 -10.42 7.59 -14.58
N SER A 277 -11.23 8.57 -14.22
CA SER A 277 -11.31 9.89 -14.86
C SER A 277 -11.95 10.90 -13.91
N ARG A 278 -12.05 12.17 -14.36
CA ARG A 278 -12.84 13.16 -13.64
C ARG A 278 -14.33 12.80 -13.61
N ALA A 279 -14.82 12.15 -14.65
CA ALA A 279 -16.23 11.89 -14.86
C ALA A 279 -16.68 10.49 -14.40
N ALA A 280 -15.76 9.58 -14.05
CA ALA A 280 -16.12 8.23 -13.65
C ALA A 280 -15.19 7.61 -12.60
N ALA A 281 -15.80 6.74 -11.80
CA ALA A 281 -15.13 5.89 -10.83
C ALA A 281 -15.62 4.44 -10.96
N VAL A 282 -14.76 3.51 -10.55
CA VAL A 282 -15.04 2.07 -10.54
C VAL A 282 -15.32 1.66 -9.10
N THR A 283 -16.48 1.09 -8.84
CA THR A 283 -16.85 0.58 -7.51
C THR A 283 -18.01 -0.40 -7.55
N SER A 284 -18.19 -1.17 -6.48
CA SER A 284 -19.42 -1.96 -6.27
C SER A 284 -20.58 -1.03 -5.93
N PRO A 285 -21.67 -0.97 -6.73
CA PRO A 285 -22.81 -0.10 -6.43
C PRO A 285 -23.48 -0.43 -5.10
N LEU A 286 -23.43 -1.70 -4.66
CA LEU A 286 -23.94 -2.14 -3.38
C LEU A 286 -23.12 -1.54 -2.22
N LEU A 287 -21.79 -1.67 -2.28
CA LEU A 287 -20.89 -1.12 -1.27
C LEU A 287 -20.97 0.42 -1.24
N ALA A 288 -20.96 1.07 -2.40
CA ALA A 288 -21.04 2.53 -2.49
C ALA A 288 -22.34 3.10 -1.88
N LYS A 289 -23.47 2.37 -1.97
CA LYS A 289 -24.73 2.77 -1.31
C LYS A 289 -24.69 2.56 0.21
N ARG A 290 -23.88 1.63 0.70
CA ARG A 290 -23.74 1.32 2.13
C ARG A 290 -22.69 2.16 2.85
N ALA A 291 -21.64 2.56 2.13
CA ALA A 291 -20.55 3.37 2.64
C ALA A 291 -21.09 4.74 3.07
N LYS A 292 -21.33 4.92 4.37
CA LYS A 292 -21.86 6.16 4.96
C LYS A 292 -20.69 7.08 5.29
N GLY A 293 -20.84 8.36 4.97
CA GLY A 293 -19.80 9.34 5.23
C GLY A 293 -20.34 10.69 5.65
N THR A 294 -19.43 11.52 6.10
CA THR A 294 -19.65 12.93 6.43
C THR A 294 -18.86 13.78 5.46
N VAL A 295 -19.50 14.80 4.88
CA VAL A 295 -18.86 15.82 4.06
C VAL A 295 -18.32 16.92 4.97
N TYR A 296 -17.06 17.24 4.76
CA TYR A 296 -16.33 18.32 5.42
C TYR A 296 -15.95 19.36 4.37
N ILE A 297 -16.19 20.64 4.65
CA ILE A 297 -15.91 21.76 3.73
C ILE A 297 -14.97 22.73 4.43
N ARG A 298 -14.01 23.27 3.68
CA ARG A 298 -13.12 24.33 4.14
C ARG A 298 -13.80 25.69 3.99
N GLU A 299 -14.01 26.38 5.10
CA GLU A 299 -14.59 27.72 5.19
C GLU A 299 -13.67 28.59 6.05
N ASP A 300 -13.24 29.73 5.53
CA ASP A 300 -12.36 30.68 6.25
C ASP A 300 -11.07 30.05 6.82
N GLY A 301 -10.54 29.04 6.12
CA GLY A 301 -9.35 28.29 6.53
C GLY A 301 -9.62 27.10 7.46
N GLU A 302 -10.80 27.03 8.08
CA GLU A 302 -11.21 25.97 8.99
C GLU A 302 -12.06 24.90 8.28
N ILE A 303 -11.97 23.66 8.75
CA ILE A 303 -12.75 22.56 8.20
C ILE A 303 -14.00 22.34 9.05
N LYS A 304 -15.18 22.46 8.43
CA LYS A 304 -16.48 22.31 9.10
C LYS A 304 -17.23 21.10 8.57
N LYS A 305 -17.91 20.40 9.48
CA LYS A 305 -18.83 19.31 9.15
C LYS A 305 -20.10 19.90 8.53
N HIS A 306 -20.48 19.41 7.35
CA HIS A 306 -21.62 19.95 6.61
C HIS A 306 -22.82 18.98 6.58
N THR A 307 -22.69 17.84 5.91
CA THR A 307 -23.82 16.91 5.74
C THR A 307 -23.36 15.45 5.72
N ASN A 308 -24.27 14.52 6.01
CA ASN A 308 -24.01 13.10 5.89
C ASN A 308 -24.57 12.59 4.57
N MET A 309 -23.81 11.77 3.84
CA MET A 309 -24.29 11.08 2.65
C MET A 309 -23.52 9.79 2.40
N THR A 310 -24.02 8.96 1.50
CA THR A 310 -23.33 7.74 1.09
C THR A 310 -22.30 8.05 0.00
N LEU A 311 -21.30 7.18 -0.19
CA LEU A 311 -20.35 7.31 -1.31
C LEU A 311 -21.08 7.43 -2.65
N SER A 312 -22.10 6.61 -2.89
CA SER A 312 -22.90 6.66 -4.12
C SER A 312 -23.62 8.01 -4.31
N ALA A 313 -24.20 8.56 -3.24
CA ALA A 313 -24.86 9.87 -3.30
C ALA A 313 -23.86 11.01 -3.51
N TYR A 314 -22.67 10.92 -2.91
CA TYR A 314 -21.59 11.88 -3.09
C TYR A 314 -21.04 11.88 -4.51
N LEU A 315 -20.75 10.71 -5.09
CA LEU A 315 -20.29 10.61 -6.48
C LEU A 315 -21.33 11.20 -7.44
N LYS A 316 -22.61 10.92 -7.21
CA LYS A 316 -23.70 11.51 -7.99
C LYS A 316 -23.76 13.03 -7.88
N SER A 317 -23.56 13.60 -6.68
CA SER A 317 -23.56 15.07 -6.50
C SER A 317 -22.36 15.75 -7.16
N LYS A 318 -21.26 15.01 -7.37
CA LYS A 318 -20.07 15.45 -8.13
C LYS A 318 -20.16 15.17 -9.63
N GLY A 319 -21.24 14.57 -10.11
CA GLY A 319 -21.40 14.21 -11.52
C GLY A 319 -20.49 13.06 -11.97
N VAL A 320 -20.06 12.21 -11.03
CA VAL A 320 -19.20 11.05 -11.29
C VAL A 320 -20.07 9.83 -11.57
N GLU A 321 -19.95 9.27 -12.77
CA GLU A 321 -20.56 8.02 -13.17
C GLU A 321 -19.87 6.82 -12.49
N ILE A 322 -20.65 5.78 -12.19
CA ILE A 322 -20.12 4.53 -11.62
C ILE A 322 -20.01 3.48 -12.72
N ILE A 323 -18.79 3.04 -12.99
CA ILE A 323 -18.51 1.79 -13.69
C ILE A 323 -18.65 0.66 -12.65
N PRO A 324 -19.70 -0.17 -12.72
CA PRO A 324 -20.02 -1.11 -11.65
C PRO A 324 -19.03 -2.27 -11.61
N LEU A 325 -18.65 -2.68 -10.40
CA LEU A 325 -18.02 -3.97 -10.14
C LEU A 325 -19.03 -4.96 -9.55
N SER A 326 -19.02 -6.18 -10.07
CA SER A 326 -19.63 -7.34 -9.42
C SER A 326 -18.85 -7.72 -8.15
N ILE A 327 -19.45 -8.57 -7.31
CA ILE A 327 -18.78 -9.12 -6.12
C ILE A 327 -17.52 -9.90 -6.54
N ALA A 328 -17.61 -10.70 -7.61
CA ALA A 328 -16.48 -11.48 -8.10
C ALA A 328 -15.31 -10.59 -8.59
N GLU A 329 -15.62 -9.47 -9.24
CA GLU A 329 -14.61 -8.50 -9.67
C GLU A 329 -13.99 -7.76 -8.49
N GLN A 330 -14.79 -7.31 -7.52
CA GLN A 330 -14.28 -6.62 -6.35
C GLN A 330 -13.35 -7.53 -5.51
N LEU A 331 -13.76 -8.77 -5.25
CA LEU A 331 -12.97 -9.77 -4.52
C LEU A 331 -11.72 -10.25 -5.27
N SER A 332 -11.58 -9.91 -6.55
CA SER A 332 -10.38 -10.17 -7.36
C SER A 332 -9.51 -8.93 -7.58
N TYR A 333 -9.65 -7.92 -6.70
CA TYR A 333 -8.87 -6.68 -6.66
C TYR A 333 -9.06 -5.78 -7.89
N SER A 334 -10.22 -5.87 -8.56
CA SER A 334 -10.48 -5.11 -9.79
C SER A 334 -10.44 -3.61 -9.57
N SER A 335 -10.87 -3.09 -8.42
CA SER A 335 -10.81 -1.67 -8.03
C SER A 335 -9.38 -1.16 -7.80
N ASN A 336 -8.42 -2.04 -7.51
CA ASN A 336 -7.06 -1.67 -7.15
C ASN A 336 -6.14 -1.50 -8.38
N PHE A 337 -6.69 -0.98 -9.47
CA PHE A 337 -5.93 -0.56 -10.65
C PHE A 337 -5.21 0.77 -10.40
N LEU A 338 -4.13 1.00 -11.14
CA LEU A 338 -3.46 2.29 -11.14
C LEU A 338 -3.87 3.08 -12.39
N THR A 339 -4.51 4.23 -12.21
CA THR A 339 -4.79 5.13 -13.33
C THR A 339 -3.49 5.75 -13.82
N LEU A 340 -3.13 5.49 -15.08
CA LEU A 340 -1.92 6.03 -15.71
C LEU A 340 -2.18 7.44 -16.24
N LYS A 341 -3.36 7.65 -16.82
CA LYS A 341 -3.92 8.94 -17.22
C LYS A 341 -5.42 8.76 -17.36
N GLU A 342 -6.14 9.85 -17.56
CA GLU A 342 -7.59 9.82 -17.73
C GLU A 342 -8.03 8.75 -18.75
N ASN A 343 -8.96 7.88 -18.32
CA ASN A 343 -9.49 6.73 -19.06
C ASN A 343 -8.48 5.63 -19.44
N HIS A 344 -7.25 5.66 -18.93
CA HIS A 344 -6.24 4.62 -19.19
C HIS A 344 -5.69 4.07 -17.86
N VAL A 345 -5.96 2.80 -17.59
CA VAL A 345 -5.59 2.15 -16.32
C VAL A 345 -4.62 0.99 -16.50
N LEU A 346 -3.81 0.73 -15.49
CA LEU A 346 -3.06 -0.51 -15.32
C LEU A 346 -3.80 -1.37 -14.29
N ALA A 347 -4.48 -2.41 -14.76
CA ALA A 347 -5.37 -3.24 -13.97
C ALA A 347 -4.86 -4.68 -13.84
N VAL A 348 -5.27 -5.37 -12.77
CA VAL A 348 -5.05 -6.81 -12.61
C VAL A 348 -5.87 -7.61 -13.63
N ASP A 349 -5.40 -8.80 -14.01
CA ASP A 349 -6.25 -9.77 -14.70
C ASP A 349 -7.20 -10.45 -13.70
N SER A 350 -8.36 -9.83 -13.46
CA SER A 350 -9.32 -10.25 -12.45
C SER A 350 -9.82 -11.69 -12.65
N SER A 351 -10.02 -12.10 -13.90
CA SER A 351 -10.42 -13.48 -14.23
C SER A 351 -9.35 -14.48 -13.80
N LYS A 352 -8.07 -14.19 -14.06
CA LYS A 352 -6.97 -15.08 -13.67
C LYS A 352 -6.76 -15.10 -12.15
N VAL A 353 -6.86 -13.94 -11.50
CA VAL A 353 -6.79 -13.84 -10.04
C VAL A 353 -7.91 -14.64 -9.39
N LEU A 354 -9.16 -14.44 -9.83
CA LEU A 354 -10.32 -15.14 -9.28
C LEU A 354 -10.21 -16.65 -9.42
N ARG A 355 -9.84 -17.16 -10.60
CA ARG A 355 -9.62 -18.61 -10.81
C ARG A 355 -8.59 -19.17 -9.83
N LYS A 356 -7.52 -18.41 -9.57
CA LYS A 356 -6.49 -18.81 -8.61
C LYS A 356 -7.03 -18.82 -7.18
N LEU A 357 -7.74 -17.76 -6.75
CA LEU A 357 -8.37 -17.68 -5.42
C LEU A 357 -9.31 -18.86 -5.16
N ILE A 358 -10.14 -19.22 -6.14
CA ILE A 358 -11.04 -20.38 -6.08
C ILE A 358 -10.21 -21.67 -5.96
N SER A 359 -9.19 -21.86 -6.81
CA SER A 359 -8.37 -23.08 -6.78
C SER A 359 -7.60 -23.29 -5.48
N GLN A 360 -7.33 -22.20 -4.74
CA GLN A 360 -6.63 -22.22 -3.46
C GLN A 360 -7.59 -22.25 -2.26
N ASN A 361 -8.90 -22.38 -2.48
CA ASN A 361 -9.94 -22.44 -1.44
C ASN A 361 -9.86 -21.25 -0.46
N VAL A 362 -9.62 -20.05 -0.99
CA VAL A 362 -9.49 -18.82 -0.17
C VAL A 362 -10.84 -18.41 0.43
N PHE A 363 -11.91 -18.58 -0.33
CA PHE A 363 -13.24 -18.09 0.01
C PHE A 363 -14.01 -19.06 0.91
N SER A 364 -14.85 -18.53 1.80
CA SER A 364 -15.84 -19.31 2.54
C SER A 364 -16.92 -19.84 1.60
N ALA A 365 -17.69 -20.85 2.05
CA ALA A 365 -18.81 -21.39 1.27
C ALA A 365 -19.85 -20.32 0.90
N SER A 366 -20.19 -19.41 1.83
CA SER A 366 -21.13 -18.31 1.57
C SER A 366 -20.61 -17.35 0.50
N THR A 367 -19.31 -17.04 0.54
CA THR A 367 -18.65 -16.15 -0.43
C THR A 367 -18.58 -16.81 -1.81
N LEU A 368 -18.26 -18.10 -1.88
CA LEU A 368 -18.23 -18.87 -3.14
C LEU A 368 -19.60 -18.86 -3.81
N THR A 369 -20.69 -19.11 -3.08
CA THR A 369 -22.05 -19.05 -3.63
C THR A 369 -22.35 -17.68 -4.24
N ALA A 370 -21.96 -16.59 -3.57
CA ALA A 370 -22.14 -15.24 -4.09
C ALA A 370 -21.32 -14.98 -5.37
N ILE A 371 -20.08 -15.49 -5.42
CA ILE A 371 -19.20 -15.41 -6.59
C ILE A 371 -19.78 -16.20 -7.77
N GLU A 372 -20.19 -17.45 -7.56
CA GLU A 372 -20.75 -18.33 -8.59
C GLU A 372 -22.02 -17.71 -9.19
N HIS A 373 -22.89 -17.17 -8.33
CA HIS A 373 -24.07 -16.44 -8.78
C HIS A 373 -23.68 -15.24 -9.67
N ALA A 374 -22.74 -14.40 -9.24
CA ALA A 374 -22.28 -13.25 -10.04
C ALA A 374 -21.67 -13.68 -11.39
N MET A 375 -20.85 -14.74 -11.38
CA MET A 375 -20.23 -15.28 -12.59
C MET A 375 -21.24 -15.85 -13.60
N SER A 376 -22.35 -16.42 -13.11
CA SER A 376 -23.42 -16.92 -13.99
C SER A 376 -24.14 -15.82 -14.77
N VAL A 377 -24.13 -14.59 -14.26
CA VAL A 377 -24.76 -13.41 -14.87
C VAL A 377 -23.79 -12.69 -15.82
N ASP A 378 -22.56 -12.44 -15.37
CA ASP A 378 -21.62 -11.53 -16.05
C ASP A 378 -20.62 -12.25 -16.98
N GLY A 379 -20.42 -13.55 -16.81
CA GLY A 379 -19.44 -14.35 -17.53
C GLY A 379 -17.98 -14.09 -17.09
N VAL A 380 -17.23 -15.17 -16.85
CA VAL A 380 -15.88 -15.11 -16.24
C VAL A 380 -14.83 -14.40 -17.10
N ASN A 381 -14.96 -14.48 -18.43
CA ASN A 381 -13.99 -13.92 -19.37
C ASN A 381 -14.28 -12.45 -19.74
N SER A 382 -15.36 -11.89 -19.21
CA SER A 382 -15.83 -10.52 -19.42
C SER A 382 -15.75 -9.71 -18.12
N MET A 383 -14.86 -10.07 -17.20
CA MET A 383 -14.60 -9.28 -15.99
C MET A 383 -13.76 -8.04 -16.30
N PHE A 384 -13.83 -7.03 -15.44
CA PHE A 384 -12.97 -5.86 -15.41
C PHE A 384 -11.49 -6.27 -15.56
N PRO A 385 -10.69 -5.57 -16.39
CA PRO A 385 -11.03 -4.35 -17.15
C PRO A 385 -11.76 -4.60 -18.48
N ARG A 386 -12.13 -5.85 -18.82
CA ARG A 386 -12.76 -6.25 -20.10
C ARG A 386 -14.28 -6.28 -20.08
N SER A 387 -14.90 -5.83 -18.99
CA SER A 387 -16.35 -5.84 -18.81
C SER A 387 -17.06 -4.94 -19.80
N LYS A 388 -18.33 -5.27 -20.07
CA LYS A 388 -19.17 -4.48 -20.97
C LYS A 388 -19.25 -3.02 -20.52
N ALA A 389 -19.44 -2.78 -19.22
CA ALA A 389 -19.50 -1.42 -18.68
C ALA A 389 -18.19 -0.64 -18.88
N ALA A 390 -17.02 -1.27 -18.66
CA ALA A 390 -15.73 -0.62 -18.91
C ALA A 390 -15.53 -0.31 -20.41
N LYS A 391 -15.95 -1.21 -21.29
CA LYS A 391 -15.90 -1.01 -22.75
C LYS A 391 -16.84 0.09 -23.23
N ASP A 392 -18.09 0.07 -22.77
CA ASP A 392 -19.10 1.06 -23.13
C ASP A 392 -18.70 2.47 -22.69
N TYR A 393 -17.99 2.58 -21.55
CA TYR A 393 -17.40 3.83 -21.07
C TYR A 393 -16.19 4.30 -21.92
N GLY A 394 -15.56 3.39 -22.67
CA GLY A 394 -14.36 3.68 -23.45
C GLY A 394 -13.06 3.62 -22.63
N LEU A 395 -13.01 2.76 -21.60
CA LEU A 395 -11.81 2.56 -20.79
C LEU A 395 -10.72 1.83 -21.59
N ASP A 396 -9.55 2.46 -21.69
CA ASP A 396 -8.31 1.85 -22.16
C ASP A 396 -7.55 1.23 -20.99
N PHE A 397 -6.83 0.13 -21.23
CA PHE A 397 -6.13 -0.57 -20.16
C PHE A 397 -4.91 -1.37 -20.59
N VAL A 398 -3.95 -1.44 -19.68
CA VAL A 398 -2.89 -2.45 -19.65
C VAL A 398 -3.24 -3.49 -18.60
N THR A 399 -3.30 -4.76 -18.99
CA THR A 399 -3.52 -5.84 -18.02
C THR A 399 -2.19 -6.36 -17.49
N ALA A 400 -1.99 -6.26 -16.18
CA ALA A 400 -0.86 -6.85 -15.48
C ALA A 400 -1.24 -8.20 -14.86
N ASN A 401 -0.40 -9.21 -15.10
CA ASN A 401 -0.51 -10.47 -14.39
C ASN A 401 0.16 -10.33 -13.01
N LEU A 402 -0.65 -10.15 -11.97
CA LEU A 402 -0.23 -9.96 -10.58
C LEU A 402 -0.79 -11.07 -9.66
N SER A 403 -0.91 -12.29 -10.20
CA SER A 403 -1.60 -13.40 -9.55
C SER A 403 -0.88 -13.95 -8.30
N GLU A 404 0.42 -13.74 -8.16
CA GLU A 404 1.19 -14.04 -6.95
C GLU A 404 1.17 -12.84 -6.01
N LEU A 405 1.44 -11.62 -6.52
CA LEU A 405 1.51 -10.39 -5.71
C LEU A 405 0.18 -10.04 -5.02
N THR A 406 -0.94 -10.35 -5.65
CA THR A 406 -2.27 -10.24 -5.03
C THR A 406 -2.47 -11.15 -3.81
N GLY A 407 -1.55 -12.09 -3.55
CA GLY A 407 -1.55 -12.87 -2.31
C GLY A 407 -1.37 -12.04 -1.03
N GLY A 408 -0.92 -10.79 -1.14
CA GLY A 408 -0.88 -9.82 -0.04
C GLY A 408 -2.10 -8.89 0.04
N TYR A 409 -3.21 -9.17 -0.65
CA TYR A 409 -4.43 -8.34 -0.71
C TYR A 409 -4.38 -7.06 -1.57
N GLY A 410 -3.33 -6.84 -2.38
CA GLY A 410 -3.17 -5.60 -3.14
C GLY A 410 -2.97 -5.80 -4.66
N GLY A 411 -3.39 -4.80 -5.42
CA GLY A 411 -3.16 -4.67 -6.86
C GLY A 411 -2.07 -3.64 -7.19
N ALA A 412 -2.09 -3.13 -8.42
CA ALA A 412 -1.09 -2.19 -8.90
C ALA A 412 -1.10 -0.86 -8.12
N HIS A 413 -2.28 -0.42 -7.66
CA HIS A 413 -2.42 0.80 -6.89
C HIS A 413 -1.73 0.70 -5.52
N CYS A 414 -1.93 -0.40 -4.79
CA CYS A 414 -1.27 -0.64 -3.51
C CYS A 414 0.25 -0.70 -3.64
N MET A 415 0.77 -1.27 -4.74
CA MET A 415 2.20 -1.47 -4.96
C MET A 415 2.96 -0.22 -5.41
N THR A 416 2.28 0.91 -5.57
CA THR A 416 2.87 2.15 -6.08
C THR A 416 2.56 3.33 -5.17
N ALA A 417 3.58 4.15 -4.90
CA ALA A 417 3.42 5.48 -4.36
C ALA A 417 3.52 6.49 -5.50
N SER A 418 2.38 7.05 -5.95
CA SER A 418 2.37 8.15 -6.92
C SER A 418 3.02 9.40 -6.31
N ILE A 419 4.07 9.92 -6.94
CA ILE A 419 4.81 11.10 -6.46
C ILE A 419 4.45 12.35 -7.27
N MET A 420 4.19 12.16 -8.56
CA MET A 420 3.90 13.24 -9.49
C MET A 420 2.85 12.80 -10.50
N ARG A 421 1.78 13.59 -10.60
CA ARG A 421 0.78 13.56 -11.66
C ARG A 421 0.58 14.97 -12.22
N ASP A 422 0.39 15.12 -13.53
CA ASP A 422 0.18 16.42 -14.21
C ASP A 422 -1.14 16.52 -15.00
#